data_AF-I2Q379-F1
#
_entry.id   AF-I2Q379-F1
#
_cell.length_a   1.000
_cell.length_b   1.000
_cell.length_c   1.000
_cell.angle_alpha   90.00
_cell.angle_beta   90.00
_cell.angle_gamma   90.00
#
_symmetry.space_group_name_H-M   'P 1'
#
loop_
_entity.id
_entity.type
_entity.pdbx_description
1 polymer ?
#
loop_
_entity_poly.entity_id
_entity_poly.type
_entity_poly.pdbx_seq_one_letter_code
_entity_poly.pdbx_strand_id
1 'polypeptide(L)'
;MAHKVSHIYGKRVIQGVCGLALAACLGCARHEPAPVAPLPAPAPAAAPAPAPETPAPAAERLTSYDLGVRAYDAGEFKRAATLWREAATNDPDQAVRRRAMFALAAVKLTQAGSDSELSTAQDLLDAWAKSSPPGGSGEDPRFLLPAFKTFKPAFAVKEMRATLERECAKKLSEREEQVKKSLQQQVKALESIHQQIQEKKKGLTNY
;
A
#
# COMPACT_ATOMS: atom_id res chain seq x y z
N MET A 1 -21.49 -46.01 -1.58
CA MET A 1 -21.84 -44.67 -2.12
C MET A 1 -20.87 -43.62 -1.57
N ALA A 2 -19.62 -43.62 -2.02
CA ALA A 2 -18.59 -42.74 -1.49
C ALA A 2 -17.59 -42.35 -2.58
N HIS A 3 -18.01 -41.46 -3.49
CA HIS A 3 -17.12 -40.75 -4.41
C HIS A 3 -17.87 -39.49 -4.87
N LYS A 4 -17.58 -38.35 -4.24
CA LYS A 4 -17.75 -36.96 -4.77
C LYS A 4 -17.77 -35.92 -3.64
N VAL A 5 -16.64 -35.65 -2.97
CA VAL A 5 -16.42 -34.34 -2.32
C VAL A 5 -14.91 -34.06 -2.25
N SER A 6 -14.24 -33.86 -3.38
CA SER A 6 -12.81 -33.42 -3.35
C SER A 6 -12.47 -32.50 -4.52
N HIS A 7 -13.37 -31.59 -4.89
CA HIS A 7 -13.11 -30.73 -6.04
C HIS A 7 -13.64 -29.29 -5.90
N ILE A 8 -13.56 -28.67 -4.71
CA ILE A 8 -13.84 -27.23 -4.58
C ILE A 8 -12.97 -26.58 -3.49
N TYR A 9 -11.64 -26.66 -3.56
CA TYR A 9 -10.76 -25.74 -2.82
C TYR A 9 -9.42 -25.63 -3.54
N GLY A 10 -9.41 -24.96 -4.69
CA GLY A 10 -8.19 -24.82 -5.49
C GLY A 10 -8.37 -23.82 -6.61
N LYS A 11 -8.51 -22.53 -6.27
CA LYS A 11 -8.18 -21.36 -7.10
C LYS A 11 -8.73 -20.10 -6.43
N ARG A 12 -7.82 -19.25 -5.93
CA ARG A 12 -7.86 -17.77 -5.88
C ARG A 12 -7.02 -17.25 -4.72
N VAL A 13 -5.70 -17.34 -4.82
CA VAL A 13 -4.78 -16.45 -4.09
C VAL A 13 -3.54 -16.19 -4.97
N ILE A 14 -3.71 -15.56 -6.13
CA ILE A 14 -2.62 -14.86 -6.82
C ILE A 14 -3.27 -13.70 -7.60
N GLN A 15 -3.43 -12.56 -6.95
CA GLN A 15 -3.58 -11.28 -7.64
C GLN A 15 -3.35 -10.15 -6.65
N GLY A 16 -2.38 -9.28 -6.95
CA GLY A 16 -2.31 -7.95 -6.33
C GLY A 16 -1.04 -7.59 -5.57
N VAL A 17 0.15 -8.01 -6.01
CA VAL A 17 1.40 -7.33 -5.66
C VAL A 17 2.23 -7.18 -6.93
N CYS A 18 2.06 -6.06 -7.62
CA CYS A 18 3.03 -5.40 -8.50
C CYS A 18 2.33 -4.33 -9.34
N GLY A 19 2.92 -3.13 -9.37
CA GLY A 19 2.68 -2.17 -10.43
C GLY A 19 2.05 -0.86 -9.97
N LEU A 20 2.84 -0.02 -9.31
CA LEU A 20 2.75 1.44 -9.49
C LEU A 20 4.16 2.03 -9.35
N ALA A 21 5.04 1.57 -10.23
CA ALA A 21 6.20 2.32 -10.69
C ALA A 21 5.95 2.54 -12.18
N LEU A 22 5.53 3.75 -12.57
CA LEU A 22 5.63 4.36 -13.91
C LEU A 22 4.68 5.56 -13.99
N ALA A 23 5.24 6.77 -13.81
CA ALA A 23 4.78 8.00 -14.46
C ALA A 23 5.86 9.07 -14.31
N ALA A 24 7.05 8.79 -14.84
CA ALA A 24 7.99 9.83 -15.25
C ALA A 24 7.79 10.09 -16.76
N CYS A 25 7.87 11.36 -17.15
CA CYS A 25 8.00 11.85 -18.53
C CYS A 25 6.72 11.96 -19.38
N LEU A 26 5.87 12.96 -19.07
CA LEU A 26 5.24 13.79 -20.10
C LEU A 26 6.05 15.11 -20.08
N GLY A 27 7.01 15.33 -20.97
CA GLY A 27 6.83 15.34 -22.41
C GLY A 27 6.54 16.77 -22.83
N CYS A 28 7.56 17.65 -22.76
CA CYS A 28 7.51 19.01 -23.28
C CYS A 28 7.32 18.96 -24.80
N ALA A 29 6.08 19.06 -25.25
CA ALA A 29 5.79 19.33 -26.66
C ALA A 29 6.17 20.80 -26.94
N ARG A 30 7.27 20.96 -27.66
CA ARG A 30 7.68 22.21 -28.31
C ARG A 30 6.51 22.78 -29.10
N HIS A 31 6.09 23.99 -28.76
CA HIS A 31 5.21 24.77 -29.62
C HIS A 31 6.05 25.36 -30.75
N GLU A 32 5.79 24.90 -31.96
CA GLU A 32 6.30 25.43 -33.22
C GLU A 32 5.69 26.82 -33.49
N PRO A 33 6.48 27.90 -33.58
CA PRO A 33 5.94 29.20 -33.96
C PRO A 33 5.74 29.29 -35.48
N ALA A 34 4.52 29.63 -35.87
CA ALA A 34 4.10 29.91 -37.24
C ALA A 34 4.87 31.10 -37.87
N PRO A 35 4.93 31.18 -39.22
CA PRO A 35 5.88 32.02 -39.94
C PRO A 35 5.57 33.52 -39.86
N VAL A 36 6.67 34.28 -39.81
CA VAL A 36 6.76 35.74 -39.74
C VAL A 36 6.22 36.40 -41.01
N ALA A 37 5.27 37.33 -40.86
CA ALA A 37 4.93 38.30 -41.90
C ALA A 37 5.94 39.47 -41.87
N PRO A 38 6.42 39.97 -43.02
CA PRO A 38 7.42 41.04 -43.06
C PRO A 38 6.73 42.40 -42.89
N LEU A 39 7.14 43.14 -41.85
CA LEU A 39 6.82 44.55 -41.69
C LEU A 39 8.04 45.43 -42.06
N PRO A 40 7.80 46.67 -42.54
CA PRO A 40 8.73 47.47 -43.33
C PRO A 40 9.89 48.10 -42.54
N ALA A 41 10.89 48.51 -43.30
CA ALA A 41 12.20 49.04 -42.91
C ALA A 41 12.19 50.19 -41.87
N PRO A 42 13.28 50.33 -41.07
CA PRO A 42 13.35 51.25 -39.94
C PRO A 42 13.72 52.69 -40.34
N ALA A 43 13.09 53.66 -39.68
CA ALA A 43 13.52 55.05 -39.62
C ALA A 43 14.52 55.27 -38.47
N PRO A 44 15.38 56.31 -38.51
CA PRO A 44 16.68 56.32 -37.84
C PRO A 44 16.62 56.52 -36.32
N ALA A 45 17.64 55.95 -35.68
CA ALA A 45 17.86 55.85 -34.24
C ALA A 45 17.79 57.20 -33.50
N ALA A 46 16.85 57.27 -32.54
CA ALA A 46 16.96 58.16 -31.40
C ALA A 46 17.68 57.42 -30.27
N ALA A 47 18.59 58.13 -29.59
CA ALA A 47 19.47 57.62 -28.54
C ALA A 47 18.72 56.86 -27.43
N PRO A 48 19.27 55.75 -26.89
CA PRO A 48 18.61 54.99 -25.84
C PRO A 48 18.69 55.76 -24.52
N ALA A 49 17.53 56.10 -23.96
CA ALA A 49 17.37 56.41 -22.55
C ALA A 49 17.79 55.17 -21.70
N PRO A 50 18.33 55.36 -20.48
CA PRO A 50 18.74 54.24 -19.64
C PRO A 50 17.54 53.33 -19.35
N ALA A 51 17.68 52.04 -19.70
CA ALA A 51 16.67 51.04 -19.47
C ALA A 51 16.38 50.90 -17.96
N PRO A 52 15.11 50.69 -17.55
CA PRO A 52 14.80 50.32 -16.19
C PRO A 52 15.43 48.96 -15.90
N GLU A 53 16.26 48.93 -14.86
CA GLU A 53 16.89 47.71 -14.35
C GLU A 53 15.82 46.63 -14.14
N THR A 54 15.95 45.55 -14.90
CA THR A 54 15.11 44.36 -14.73
C THR A 54 15.44 43.79 -13.35
N PRO A 55 14.49 43.65 -12.41
CA PRO A 55 14.80 43.06 -11.11
C PRO A 55 15.31 41.63 -11.35
N ALA A 56 16.45 41.32 -10.74
CA ALA A 56 17.06 40.00 -10.75
C ALA A 56 16.01 38.91 -10.42
N PRO A 57 16.07 37.71 -11.03
CA PRO A 57 15.15 36.63 -10.71
C PRO A 57 15.25 36.37 -9.20
N ALA A 58 14.12 36.55 -8.50
CA ALA A 58 14.04 36.30 -7.07
C ALA A 58 14.60 34.90 -6.81
N ALA A 59 15.68 34.82 -6.02
CA ALA A 59 16.26 33.55 -5.59
C ALA A 59 15.11 32.65 -5.11
N GLU A 60 14.90 31.54 -5.82
CA GLU A 60 13.81 30.60 -5.59
C GLU A 60 13.93 30.12 -4.14
N ARG A 61 13.09 30.67 -3.26
CA ARG A 61 13.13 30.32 -1.84
C ARG A 61 12.69 28.86 -1.73
N LEU A 62 13.64 27.99 -1.38
CA LEU A 62 13.34 26.60 -1.02
C LEU A 62 12.30 26.59 0.10
N THR A 63 11.11 26.08 -0.19
CA THR A 63 10.04 25.97 0.79
C THR A 63 10.29 24.76 1.69
N SER A 64 9.66 24.73 2.88
CA SER A 64 9.69 23.54 3.73
C SER A 64 9.12 22.30 3.02
N TYR A 65 8.23 22.50 2.05
CA TYR A 65 7.75 21.41 1.18
C TYR A 65 8.87 20.82 0.32
N ASP A 66 9.65 21.67 -0.37
CA ASP A 66 10.76 21.23 -1.24
C ASP A 66 11.86 20.53 -0.45
N LEU A 67 12.16 21.04 0.75
CA LEU A 67 13.08 20.38 1.68
C LEU A 67 12.55 19.01 2.11
N GLY A 68 11.23 18.90 2.34
CA GLY A 68 10.57 17.64 2.65
C GLY A 68 10.68 16.62 1.52
N VAL A 69 10.52 17.05 0.26
CA VAL A 69 10.72 16.21 -0.93
C VAL A 69 12.16 15.68 -0.98
N ARG A 70 13.15 16.56 -0.83
CA ARG A 70 14.57 16.15 -0.82
C ARG A 70 14.89 15.18 0.31
N ALA A 71 14.35 15.41 1.51
CA ALA A 71 14.52 14.50 2.63
C ALA A 71 13.86 13.14 2.36
N TYR A 72 12.70 13.12 1.70
CA TYR A 72 12.02 11.89 1.31
C TYR A 72 12.83 11.08 0.29
N ASP A 73 13.36 11.75 -0.74
CA ASP A 73 14.21 11.11 -1.77
C ASP A 73 15.52 10.56 -1.17
N ALA A 74 16.03 11.18 -0.11
CA ALA A 74 17.17 10.69 0.66
C ALA A 74 16.82 9.54 1.64
N GLY A 75 15.56 9.12 1.73
CA GLY A 75 15.09 8.10 2.68
C GLY A 75 14.92 8.59 4.12
N GLU A 76 15.05 9.90 4.37
CA GLU A 76 14.92 10.53 5.69
C GLU A 76 13.44 10.80 6.03
N PHE A 77 12.62 9.76 6.03
CA PHE A 77 11.16 9.88 6.16
C PHE A 77 10.68 10.64 7.41
N LYS A 78 11.38 10.49 8.55
CA LYS A 78 11.06 11.24 9.77
C LYS A 78 11.26 12.74 9.59
N ARG A 79 12.35 13.14 8.92
CA ARG A 79 12.65 14.54 8.63
C ARG A 79 11.68 15.10 7.61
N ALA A 80 11.39 14.35 6.55
CA ALA A 80 10.38 14.70 5.55
C ALA A 80 9.01 14.98 6.20
N ALA A 81 8.57 14.10 7.11
CA ALA A 81 7.31 14.29 7.83
C ALA A 81 7.28 15.56 8.70
N THR A 82 8.39 15.92 9.36
CA THR A 82 8.48 17.17 10.12
C THR A 82 8.36 18.39 9.21
N LEU A 83 9.11 18.39 8.10
CA LEU A 83 9.12 19.48 7.12
C LEU A 83 7.75 19.66 6.43
N TRP A 84 7.08 18.56 6.09
CA TRP A 84 5.74 18.61 5.52
C TRP A 84 4.66 18.99 6.53
N ARG A 85 4.82 18.66 7.82
CA ARG A 85 3.93 19.20 8.86
C ARG A 85 4.06 20.72 8.95
N GLU A 86 5.29 21.22 8.95
CA GLU A 86 5.57 22.65 8.96
C GLU A 86 4.97 23.36 7.75
N ALA A 87 5.23 22.83 6.54
CA ALA A 87 4.64 23.35 5.32
C ALA A 87 3.10 23.30 5.34
N ALA A 88 2.49 22.20 5.80
CA ALA A 88 1.04 22.08 5.91
C ALA A 88 0.40 23.11 6.86
N THR A 89 1.17 23.65 7.81
CA THR A 89 0.68 24.58 8.84
C THR A 89 0.96 26.03 8.46
N ASN A 90 2.18 26.31 8.01
CA ASN A 90 2.75 27.65 7.98
C ASN A 90 2.95 28.21 6.56
N ASP A 91 2.90 27.36 5.53
CA ASP A 91 3.15 27.85 4.17
C ASP A 91 2.06 28.84 3.76
N PRO A 92 2.37 30.01 3.17
CA PRO A 92 1.37 30.99 2.77
C PRO A 92 0.44 30.48 1.65
N ASP A 93 0.93 29.61 0.76
CA ASP A 93 0.15 29.07 -0.34
C ASP A 93 -0.70 27.88 0.10
N GLN A 94 -2.03 28.03 -0.02
CA GLN A 94 -2.99 26.95 0.25
C GLN A 94 -2.71 25.68 -0.58
N ALA A 95 -2.24 25.81 -1.82
CA ALA A 95 -1.94 24.67 -2.65
C ALA A 95 -0.72 23.88 -2.12
N VAL A 96 0.30 24.58 -1.61
CA VAL A 96 1.44 23.94 -0.95
C VAL A 96 1.01 23.28 0.35
N ARG A 97 0.17 23.94 1.18
CA ARG A 97 -0.34 23.35 2.42
C ARG A 97 -1.06 22.03 2.19
N ARG A 98 -1.92 21.97 1.16
CA ARG A 98 -2.64 20.73 0.79
C ARG A 98 -1.69 19.63 0.31
N ARG A 99 -0.76 19.96 -0.58
CA ARG A 99 0.28 19.02 -1.04
C ARG A 99 1.11 18.46 0.11
N ALA A 100 1.52 19.32 1.03
CA ALA A 100 2.26 18.94 2.21
C ALA A 100 1.45 18.03 3.14
N MET A 101 0.16 18.31 3.34
CA MET A 101 -0.72 17.48 4.15
C MET A 101 -0.90 16.08 3.54
N PHE A 102 -1.10 15.99 2.23
CA PHE A 102 -1.15 14.72 1.51
C PHE A 102 0.15 13.93 1.66
N ALA A 103 1.30 14.58 1.41
CA ALA A 103 2.61 13.94 1.50
C ALA A 103 2.90 13.44 2.92
N LEU A 104 2.56 14.23 3.95
CA LEU A 104 2.64 13.84 5.36
C LEU A 104 1.78 12.61 5.65
N ALA A 105 0.53 12.60 5.19
CA ALA A 105 -0.38 11.48 5.39
C ALA A 105 0.14 10.20 4.72
N ALA A 106 0.66 10.31 3.50
CA ALA A 106 1.26 9.19 2.77
C ALA A 106 2.47 8.60 3.52
N VAL A 107 3.38 9.43 4.05
CA VAL A 107 4.50 8.92 4.87
C VAL A 107 4.00 8.25 6.13
N LYS A 108 3.03 8.85 6.81
CA LYS A 108 2.46 8.27 8.03
C LYS A 108 1.81 6.91 7.77
N LEU A 109 1.12 6.74 6.63
CA LEU A 109 0.58 5.45 6.22
C LEU A 109 1.68 4.41 5.99
N THR A 110 2.78 4.78 5.31
CA THR A 110 3.88 3.84 5.07
C THR A 110 4.63 3.43 6.34
N GLN A 111 4.68 4.32 7.34
CA GLN A 111 5.37 4.09 8.60
C GLN A 111 4.51 3.47 9.70
N ALA A 112 3.18 3.40 9.52
CA ALA A 112 2.28 2.86 10.53
C ALA A 112 2.64 1.41 10.86
N GLY A 113 3.00 1.17 12.12
CA GLY A 113 3.27 -0.14 12.70
C GLY A 113 2.16 -0.64 13.62
N SER A 114 1.11 0.16 13.82
CA SER A 114 -0.02 -0.13 14.69
C SER A 114 -1.32 0.49 14.14
N ASP A 115 -2.47 0.00 14.63
CA ASP A 115 -3.79 0.54 14.25
C ASP A 115 -3.96 2.00 14.66
N SER A 116 -3.37 2.41 15.79
CA SER A 116 -3.40 3.81 16.25
C SER A 116 -2.66 4.74 15.29
N GLU A 117 -1.48 4.34 14.83
CA GLU A 117 -0.70 5.12 13.84
C GLU A 117 -1.38 5.12 12.47
N LEU A 118 -2.01 4.00 12.08
CA LEU A 118 -2.80 3.91 10.86
C LEU A 118 -4.01 4.87 10.90
N SER A 119 -4.75 4.87 12.01
CA SER A 119 -5.88 5.78 12.23
C SER A 119 -5.44 7.24 12.12
N THR A 120 -4.32 7.59 12.76
CA THR A 120 -3.76 8.95 12.69
C THR A 120 -3.44 9.37 11.25
N ALA A 121 -2.91 8.44 10.44
CA ALA A 121 -2.61 8.71 9.04
C ALA A 121 -3.88 8.85 8.18
N GLN A 122 -4.93 8.08 8.48
CA GLN A 122 -6.24 8.19 7.83
C GLN A 122 -6.94 9.52 8.16
N ASP A 123 -6.86 9.97 9.42
CA ASP A 123 -7.40 11.26 9.83
C ASP A 123 -6.75 12.42 9.06
N LEU A 124 -5.45 12.34 8.79
CA LEU A 124 -4.74 13.32 7.95
C LEU A 124 -5.21 13.30 6.49
N LEU A 125 -5.48 12.11 5.92
CA LEU A 125 -6.06 12.00 4.58
C LEU A 125 -7.47 12.57 4.51
N ASP A 126 -8.30 12.32 5.52
CA ASP A 126 -9.66 12.86 5.59
C ASP A 126 -9.64 14.38 5.78
N ALA A 127 -8.70 14.91 6.57
CA ALA A 127 -8.48 16.35 6.70
C ALA A 127 -8.04 16.98 5.37
N TRP A 128 -7.08 16.36 4.68
CA TRP A 128 -6.65 16.78 3.34
C TRP A 128 -7.83 16.78 2.37
N ALA A 129 -8.65 15.73 2.39
CA ALA A 129 -9.79 15.59 1.51
C ALA A 129 -10.83 16.70 1.71
N LYS A 130 -11.13 17.04 2.97
CA LYS A 130 -12.05 18.14 3.32
C LYS A 130 -11.52 19.51 2.86
N SER A 131 -10.20 19.68 2.79
CA SER A 131 -9.57 20.93 2.36
C SER A 131 -9.44 21.08 0.84
N SER A 132 -9.72 20.00 0.08
CA SER A 132 -9.52 19.97 -1.38
C SER A 132 -10.78 20.47 -2.10
N PRO A 133 -10.69 21.52 -2.95
CA PRO A 133 -11.85 22.04 -3.66
C PRO A 133 -12.39 21.04 -4.69
N PRO A 134 -13.71 20.91 -4.85
CA PRO A 134 -14.29 20.05 -5.87
C PRO A 134 -13.93 20.59 -7.27
N GLY A 135 -13.40 19.72 -8.14
CA GLY A 135 -13.09 20.06 -9.53
C GLY A 135 -11.73 20.75 -9.76
N GLY A 136 -10.81 20.71 -8.78
CA GLY A 136 -9.44 21.20 -8.94
C GLY A 136 -8.60 20.38 -9.94
N SER A 137 -7.58 21.00 -10.55
CA SER A 137 -6.84 20.50 -11.70
C SER A 137 -5.79 19.39 -11.44
N GLY A 138 -5.87 18.62 -10.34
CA GLY A 138 -4.90 17.52 -10.17
C GLY A 138 -4.93 16.70 -8.89
N GLU A 139 -5.55 17.19 -7.82
CA GLU A 139 -5.53 16.52 -6.51
C GLU A 139 -6.96 16.32 -6.00
N ASP A 140 -7.71 15.42 -6.65
CA ASP A 140 -9.06 15.09 -6.22
C ASP A 140 -9.05 13.84 -5.32
N PRO A 141 -9.42 13.98 -4.03
CA PRO A 141 -9.45 12.86 -3.08
C PRO A 141 -10.33 11.69 -3.54
N ARG A 142 -11.33 11.92 -4.39
CA ARG A 142 -12.24 10.87 -4.87
C ARG A 142 -11.53 9.74 -5.60
N PHE A 143 -10.37 10.00 -6.21
CA PHE A 143 -9.59 8.98 -6.92
C PHE A 143 -8.75 8.10 -5.98
N LEU A 144 -8.27 8.66 -4.86
CA LEU A 144 -7.31 7.99 -3.98
C LEU A 144 -7.93 7.44 -2.70
N LEU A 145 -8.96 8.10 -2.15
CA LEU A 145 -9.59 7.68 -0.88
C LEU A 145 -10.15 6.25 -0.93
N PRO A 146 -10.81 5.77 -2.01
CA PRO A 146 -11.26 4.38 -2.06
C PRO A 146 -10.11 3.38 -1.95
N ALA A 147 -8.96 3.68 -2.55
CA ALA A 147 -7.77 2.83 -2.45
C ALA A 147 -7.20 2.85 -1.02
N PHE A 148 -7.13 4.02 -0.37
CA PHE A 148 -6.66 4.10 1.02
C PHE A 148 -7.59 3.42 2.03
N LYS A 149 -8.91 3.44 1.81
CA LYS A 149 -9.87 2.73 2.67
C LYS A 149 -9.80 1.22 2.57
N THR A 150 -9.31 0.71 1.44
CA THR A 150 -9.12 -0.74 1.20
C THR A 150 -7.69 -1.19 1.49
N PHE A 151 -6.77 -0.25 1.69
CA PHE A 151 -5.37 -0.53 2.01
C PHE A 151 -5.26 -1.26 3.35
N LYS A 152 -4.59 -2.41 3.32
CA LYS A 152 -4.22 -3.16 4.52
C LYS A 152 -2.71 -3.05 4.72
N PRO A 153 -2.23 -2.43 5.81
CA PRO A 153 -0.81 -2.32 6.05
C PRO A 153 -0.18 -3.68 6.34
N ALA A 154 1.13 -3.80 6.08
CA ALA A 154 1.84 -5.06 6.22
C ALA A 154 1.79 -5.64 7.64
N PHE A 155 1.72 -4.80 8.69
CA PHE A 155 1.62 -5.28 10.07
C PHE A 155 0.31 -6.02 10.33
N ALA A 156 -0.82 -5.48 9.85
CA ALA A 156 -2.14 -6.10 9.99
C ALA A 156 -2.20 -7.44 9.25
N VAL A 157 -1.56 -7.53 8.07
CA VAL A 157 -1.47 -8.79 7.32
C VAL A 157 -0.60 -9.82 8.05
N LYS A 158 0.52 -9.40 8.65
CA LYS A 158 1.40 -10.29 9.43
C LYS A 158 0.68 -10.86 10.65
N GLU A 159 -0.07 -10.04 11.38
CA GLU A 159 -0.83 -10.50 12.55
C GLU A 159 -1.94 -11.48 12.15
N MET A 160 -2.72 -11.16 11.11
CA MET A 160 -3.75 -12.05 10.59
C MET A 160 -3.15 -13.40 10.14
N ARG A 161 -2.00 -13.35 9.45
CA ARG A 161 -1.27 -14.56 9.04
C ARG A 161 -0.85 -15.40 10.25
N ALA A 162 -0.25 -14.79 11.27
CA ALA A 162 0.17 -15.51 12.48
C ALA A 162 -1.01 -16.18 13.19
N THR A 163 -2.18 -15.55 13.19
CA THR A 163 -3.41 -16.14 13.75
C THR A 163 -3.92 -17.32 12.93
N LEU A 164 -3.97 -17.20 11.60
CA LEU A 164 -4.35 -18.31 10.73
C LEU A 164 -3.37 -19.49 10.82
N GLU A 165 -2.06 -19.23 10.93
CA GLU A 165 -1.05 -20.27 11.11
C GLU A 165 -1.27 -21.05 12.42
N ARG A 166 -1.59 -20.36 13.52
CA ARG A 166 -1.94 -21.01 14.82
C ARG A 166 -3.19 -21.87 14.71
N GLU A 167 -4.23 -21.38 14.04
CA GLU A 167 -5.47 -22.14 13.84
C GLU A 167 -5.25 -23.38 12.96
N CYS A 168 -4.45 -23.25 11.88
CA CYS A 168 -4.08 -24.36 11.03
C CYS A 168 -3.29 -25.41 11.81
N ALA A 169 -2.30 -25.01 12.62
CA ALA A 169 -1.53 -25.92 13.46
C ALA A 169 -2.42 -26.68 14.46
N LYS A 170 -3.36 -25.98 15.12
CA LYS A 170 -4.33 -26.59 16.04
C LYS A 170 -5.22 -27.62 15.36
N LYS A 171 -5.78 -27.27 14.18
CA LYS A 171 -6.61 -28.20 13.41
C LYS A 171 -5.82 -29.42 12.95
N LEU A 172 -4.54 -29.25 12.59
CA LEU A 172 -3.67 -30.36 12.24
C LEU A 172 -3.48 -31.31 13.43
N SER A 173 -3.13 -30.80 14.61
CA SER A 173 -2.93 -31.63 15.80
C SER A 173 -4.21 -32.37 16.22
N GLU A 174 -5.38 -31.73 16.14
CA GLU A 174 -6.67 -32.38 16.44
C GLU A 174 -6.94 -33.55 15.49
N ARG A 175 -6.61 -33.40 14.20
CA ARG A 175 -6.76 -34.46 13.21
C ARG A 175 -5.76 -35.59 13.42
N GLU A 176 -4.51 -35.28 13.76
CA GLU A 176 -3.50 -36.28 14.10
C GLU A 176 -3.91 -37.12 15.31
N GLU A 177 -4.44 -36.49 16.36
CA GLU A 177 -4.98 -37.22 17.52
C GLU A 177 -6.19 -38.08 17.16
N GLN A 178 -7.10 -37.57 16.32
CA GLN A 178 -8.26 -38.32 15.86
C GLN A 178 -7.82 -39.58 15.09
N VAL A 179 -6.87 -39.44 14.17
CA VAL A 179 -6.30 -40.55 13.40
C VAL A 179 -5.62 -41.55 14.33
N LYS A 180 -4.80 -41.07 15.28
CA LYS A 180 -4.12 -41.92 16.27
C LYS A 180 -5.11 -42.75 17.09
N LYS A 181 -6.18 -42.14 17.60
CA LYS A 181 -7.23 -42.84 18.37
C LYS A 181 -7.94 -43.89 17.51
N SER A 182 -8.26 -43.56 16.26
CA SER A 182 -8.91 -44.49 15.34
C SER A 182 -8.02 -45.71 15.04
N LEU A 183 -6.73 -45.49 14.79
CA LEU A 183 -5.76 -46.57 14.57
C LEU A 183 -5.60 -47.46 15.80
N GLN A 184 -5.50 -46.86 17.00
CA GLN A 184 -5.43 -47.63 18.24
C GLN A 184 -6.66 -48.52 18.47
N GLN A 185 -7.85 -48.04 18.13
CA GLN A 185 -9.08 -48.84 18.20
C GLN A 185 -9.05 -50.01 17.20
N GLN A 186 -8.59 -49.77 15.97
CA GLN A 186 -8.46 -50.83 14.96
C GLN A 186 -7.44 -51.90 15.38
N VAL A 187 -6.29 -51.50 15.94
CA VAL A 187 -5.29 -52.46 16.45
C VAL A 187 -5.88 -53.33 17.56
N LYS A 188 -6.55 -52.74 18.55
CA LYS A 188 -7.21 -53.50 19.61
C LYS A 188 -8.28 -54.46 19.09
N ALA A 189 -9.04 -54.04 18.08
CA ALA A 189 -10.04 -54.90 17.45
C ALA A 189 -9.37 -56.10 16.74
N LEU A 190 -8.27 -55.86 16.02
CA LEU A 190 -7.49 -56.91 15.36
C LEU A 190 -6.87 -57.90 16.37
N GLU A 191 -6.32 -57.40 17.48
CA GLU A 191 -5.79 -58.23 18.57
C GLU A 191 -6.88 -59.13 19.19
N SER A 192 -8.07 -58.58 19.43
CA SER A 192 -9.21 -59.33 19.94
C SER A 192 -9.67 -60.43 18.97
N ILE A 193 -9.77 -60.11 17.67
CA ILE A 193 -10.08 -61.10 16.63
C ILE A 193 -9.02 -62.21 16.62
N HIS A 194 -7.74 -61.85 16.69
CA HIS A 194 -6.65 -62.81 16.72
C HIS A 194 -6.76 -63.76 17.93
N GLN A 195 -7.02 -63.22 19.12
CA GLN A 195 -7.19 -64.01 20.33
C GLN A 195 -8.36 -65.00 20.21
N GLN A 196 -9.52 -64.56 19.70
CA GLN A 196 -10.68 -65.44 19.48
C GLN A 196 -10.37 -66.57 18.49
N ILE A 197 -9.60 -66.29 17.44
CA ILE A 197 -9.15 -67.33 16.48
C ILE A 197 -8.25 -68.35 17.18
N GLN A 198 -7.32 -67.91 18.03
CA GLN A 198 -6.43 -68.81 18.77
C GLN A 198 -7.18 -69.70 19.77
N GLU A 199 -8.16 -69.15 20.49
CA GLU A 199 -9.00 -69.90 21.42
C GLU A 199 -9.85 -70.95 20.69
N LYS A 200 -10.50 -70.56 19.58
CA LYS A 200 -11.25 -71.51 18.73
C LYS A 200 -10.37 -72.60 18.14
N LYS A 201 -9.16 -72.26 17.69
CA LYS A 201 -8.20 -73.24 17.16
C LYS A 201 -7.80 -74.27 18.21
N LYS A 202 -7.52 -73.84 19.45
CA LYS A 202 -7.20 -74.76 20.56
C LYS A 202 -8.36 -75.70 20.90
N GLY A 203 -9.60 -75.22 20.84
CA GLY A 203 -10.79 -76.05 21.08
C GLY A 203 -10.99 -77.17 20.03
N LEU A 204 -10.60 -76.91 18.78
CA LEU A 204 -10.70 -77.88 17.69
C LEU A 204 -9.67 -79.01 17.76
N THR A 205 -8.47 -78.76 18.31
CA THR A 205 -7.41 -79.78 18.39
C THR A 205 -7.60 -80.80 19.52
N ASN A 206 -8.56 -80.59 20.42
CA ASN A 206 -8.84 -81.46 21.58
C ASN A 206 -9.98 -82.47 21.32
N TYR A 207 -10.47 -82.56 20.08
CA TYR A 207 -11.40 -83.59 19.58
C TYR A 207 -10.68 -84.46 18.57
#